data_AF-A0A1Q6R7G9-F1
#
_entry.id   AF-A0A1Q6R7G9-F1
#
_cell.length_a   1.000
_cell.length_b   1.000
_cell.length_c   1.000
_cell.angle_alpha   90.00
_cell.angle_beta   90.00
_cell.angle_gamma   90.00
#
_symmetry.space_group_name_H-M   'P 1'
#
loop_
_entity.id
_entity.type
_entity.pdbx_description
1 polymer ?
#
loop_
_entity_poly.entity_id
_entity_poly.type
_entity_poly.pdbx_seq_one_letter_code
_entity_poly.pdbx_strand_id
1 'polypeptide(L)' 'MGIEKKTFCADLILADAIIDMADEDGITWQEARSKIINSAAYTALYDFENGLWENGPDYFRDYYKKIA' A
#
# COMPACT_ATOMS: atom_id res chain seq x y z
N MET A 1 -5.31 -17.67 7.83
CA MET A 1 -4.16 -17.66 6.90
C MET A 1 -2.89 -17.34 7.68
N GLY A 2 -1.76 -18.01 7.39
CA GLY A 2 -0.50 -17.75 8.09
C GLY A 2 0.06 -16.35 7.81
N ILE A 3 0.86 -15.81 8.72
CA ILE A 3 1.44 -14.45 8.63
C ILE A 3 2.19 -14.26 7.31
N GLU A 4 3.02 -15.22 6.89
CA GLU A 4 3.79 -15.15 5.64
C GLU A 4 2.91 -14.92 4.40
N LYS A 5 1.76 -15.59 4.33
CA LYS A 5 0.82 -15.40 3.22
C LYS A 5 0.14 -14.03 3.25
N LYS A 6 -0.11 -13.48 4.45
CA LYS A 6 -0.69 -12.13 4.60
C LYS A 6 0.33 -11.07 4.20
N THR A 7 1.59 -11.24 4.61
CA THR A 7 2.71 -10.39 4.19
C THR A 7 2.85 -10.40 2.68
N PHE A 8 2.80 -11.57 2.04
CA PHE A 8 2.87 -11.66 0.59
C PHE A 8 1.73 -10.90 -0.12
N CYS A 9 0.50 -10.99 0.39
CA CYS A 9 -0.62 -10.21 -0.14
C CYS A 9 -0.39 -8.70 0.02
N ALA A 10 0.06 -8.26 1.20
CA ALA A 10 0.40 -6.85 1.45
C ALA A 10 1.53 -6.35 0.55
N ASP A 11 2.56 -7.16 0.30
CA ASP A 11 3.68 -6.82 -0.56
C ASP A 11 3.24 -6.60 -2.02
N LEU A 12 2.31 -7.43 -2.53
CA LEU A 12 1.73 -7.25 -3.86
C LEU A 12 0.93 -5.94 -3.96
N ILE A 13 0.06 -5.69 -2.97
CA ILE A 13 -0.73 -4.45 -2.89
C ILE A 13 0.21 -3.22 -2.86
N LEU A 14 1.26 -3.27 -2.05
CA LEU A 14 2.22 -2.18 -1.91
C LEU A 14 2.96 -1.92 -3.23
N ALA A 15 3.44 -2.97 -3.89
CA ALA A 15 4.17 -2.85 -5.15
C ALA A 15 3.32 -2.20 -6.24
N ASP A 16 2.10 -2.69 -6.45
CA ASP A 16 1.17 -2.14 -7.46
C ASP A 16 0.80 -0.68 -7.10
N ALA A 17 0.48 -0.42 -5.84
CA ALA A 17 0.11 0.92 -5.40
C ALA A 17 1.22 1.96 -5.60
N ILE A 18 2.49 1.57 -5.47
CA ILE A 18 3.64 2.45 -5.72
C ILE A 18 3.72 2.83 -7.20
N ILE A 19 3.55 1.85 -8.09
CA ILE A 19 3.63 2.07 -9.54
C ILE A 19 2.45 2.93 -9.99
N ASP A 20 1.24 2.58 -9.58
CA ASP A 20 0.05 3.32 -10.00
C ASP A 20 0.06 4.76 -9.45
N MET A 21 0.54 4.98 -8.22
CA MET A 21 0.71 6.34 -7.68
C MET A 21 1.77 7.13 -8.45
N ALA A 22 2.89 6.50 -8.82
CA ALA A 22 3.94 7.16 -9.58
C ALA A 22 3.41 7.64 -10.95
N ASP A 23 2.66 6.78 -11.63
CA ASP A 23 2.04 7.09 -12.93
C ASP A 23 0.94 8.16 -12.81
N GLU A 24 0.06 8.08 -11.80
CA GLU A 24 -1.01 9.07 -11.58
C GLU A 24 -0.50 10.46 -11.21
N ASP A 25 0.48 10.53 -10.31
CA ASP A 25 1.00 11.80 -9.80
C ASP A 25 2.11 12.40 -10.68
N GLY A 26 2.60 11.65 -11.68
CA GLY A 26 3.71 12.06 -12.54
C GLY A 26 5.05 12.17 -11.79
N ILE A 27 5.27 11.30 -10.80
CA ILE A 27 6.49 11.25 -9.97
C ILE A 27 7.27 9.95 -10.21
N THR A 28 8.50 9.88 -9.71
CA THR A 28 9.25 8.62 -9.79
C THR A 28 8.69 7.55 -8.84
N TRP A 29 8.84 6.27 -9.18
CA TRP A 29 8.43 5.19 -8.29
C TRP A 29 9.19 5.23 -6.95
N GLN A 30 10.43 5.75 -6.92
CA GLN A 30 11.19 5.94 -5.69
C GLN A 30 10.56 7.00 -4.78
N GLU A 31 10.09 8.11 -5.35
CA GLU A 31 9.37 9.16 -4.61
C GLU A 31 8.03 8.63 -4.10
N ALA A 32 7.24 7.94 -4.94
CA ALA A 32 5.99 7.31 -4.53
C ALA A 32 6.21 6.30 -3.38
N ARG A 33 7.22 5.43 -3.52
CA ARG A 33 7.65 4.51 -2.46
C ARG A 33 7.99 5.26 -1.18
N SER A 34 8.82 6.30 -1.26
CA SER A 34 9.22 7.09 -0.09
C SER A 34 8.01 7.71 0.62
N LYS A 35 7.04 8.26 -0.13
CA LYS A 35 5.80 8.79 0.44
C LYS A 35 4.96 7.72 1.13
N ILE A 36 4.77 6.55 0.49
CA ILE A 36 3.92 5.49 1.02
C ILE A 36 4.55 4.86 2.27
N ILE A 37 5.83 4.46 2.25
CA ILE A 37 6.45 3.74 3.38
C ILE A 37 6.55 4.58 4.66
N ASN A 38 6.53 5.91 4.52
CA ASN A 38 6.57 6.85 5.65
C ASN A 38 5.16 7.30 6.10
N SER A 39 4.09 6.67 5.59
CA SER A 39 2.70 7.02 5.91
C SER A 39 2.08 6.08 6.95
N ALA A 40 1.02 6.54 7.61
CA ALA A 40 0.19 5.68 8.46
C ALA A 40 -0.51 4.56 7.66
N ALA A 41 -0.71 4.74 6.35
CA ALA A 41 -1.29 3.73 5.49
C ALA A 41 -0.38 2.50 5.36
N TYR A 42 0.93 2.71 5.28
CA TYR A 42 1.89 1.61 5.26
C TYR A 42 1.79 0.77 6.55
N THR A 43 1.76 1.42 7.72
CA THR A 43 1.56 0.70 8.99
C THR A 43 0.24 -0.08 9.00
N ALA A 44 -0.84 0.52 8.49
CA ALA A 44 -2.13 -0.14 8.41
C ALA A 44 -2.13 -1.35 7.46
N LEU A 45 -1.42 -1.28 6.33
CA LEU A 45 -1.35 -2.39 5.37
C LEU A 45 -0.77 -3.67 5.98
N TYR A 46 0.19 -3.53 6.90
CA TYR A 46 0.81 -4.65 7.61
C TYR A 46 0.19 -4.94 8.99
N ASP A 47 -0.77 -4.13 9.43
CA ASP A 47 -1.64 -4.49 10.55
C ASP A 47 -2.74 -5.45 10.04
N PHE A 48 -2.46 -6.73 10.19
CA PHE A 48 -3.31 -7.78 9.65
C PHE A 48 -4.67 -7.94 10.32
N GLU A 49 -4.94 -7.22 11.41
CA GLU A 49 -6.24 -7.23 12.10
C GLU A 49 -7.28 -6.36 11.41
N ASN A 50 -6.86 -5.30 10.70
CA ASN A 50 -7.76 -4.39 10.00
C ASN A 50 -8.23 -4.88 8.61
N GLY A 51 -7.65 -5.98 8.11
CA GLY A 51 -8.05 -6.63 6.85
C GLY A 51 -7.66 -5.87 5.58
N LEU A 52 -6.83 -4.82 5.64
CA LEU A 52 -6.47 -4.02 4.46
C LEU A 52 -5.75 -4.87 3.39
N TRP A 53 -4.92 -5.83 3.83
CA TRP A 53 -4.24 -6.81 2.99
C TRP A 53 -5.18 -7.75 2.19
N GLU A 54 -6.48 -7.81 2.54
CA GLU A 54 -7.49 -8.61 1.82
C GLU A 54 -8.03 -7.91 0.57
N ASN A 55 -7.68 -6.64 0.37
CA ASN A 55 -8.19 -5.80 -0.70
C ASN A 55 -7.17 -5.65 -1.85
N GLY A 56 -7.53 -4.88 -2.88
CA GLY A 56 -6.64 -4.55 -3.98
C GLY A 56 -5.87 -3.23 -3.78
N PRO A 57 -4.88 -2.96 -4.66
CA PRO A 57 -4.08 -1.73 -4.64
C PRO A 57 -4.93 -0.46 -4.76
N ASP A 58 -6.01 -0.46 -5.56
CA ASP A 58 -6.90 0.69 -5.69
C ASP A 58 -7.55 1.08 -4.35
N TYR A 59 -8.06 0.10 -3.61
CA TYR A 59 -8.65 0.35 -2.29
C TYR A 59 -7.61 0.86 -1.29
N PHE A 60 -6.41 0.28 -1.31
CA PHE A 60 -5.30 0.75 -0.48
C PHE A 60 -4.90 2.19 -0.83
N ARG A 61 -4.83 2.56 -2.11
CA ARG A 61 -4.51 3.92 -2.55
C ARG A 61 -5.59 4.93 -2.17
N ASP A 62 -6.87 4.56 -2.27
CA ASP A 62 -7.98 5.37 -1.77
C ASP A 62 -7.90 5.56 -0.25
N TYR A 63 -7.51 4.52 0.49
CA TYR A 63 -7.27 4.61 1.93
C TYR A 63 -6.10 5.54 2.24
N TYR A 64 -4.95 5.37 1.56
CA TYR A 64 -3.79 6.26 1.66
C TYR A 64 -4.18 7.72 1.44
N LYS A 65 -4.89 8.05 0.34
CA LYS A 65 -5.33 9.43 0.02
C LYS A 65 -6.23 10.05 1.10
N LYS A 66 -6.94 9.25 1.91
CA LYS A 66 -7.82 9.74 2.99
C LYS A 66 -7.08 10.04 4.30
N ILE A 67 -5.91 9.46 4.51
CA ILE A 67 -5.19 9.53 5.80
C ILE A 67 -3.75 10.07 5.67
N ALA A 68 -3.29 10.33 4.45
CA ALA A 68 -2.00 10.94 4.14
C ALA A 68 -1.97 12.44 4.40
#